data_AF-A0A960T3T3-F1
#
_entry.id   AF-A0A960T3T3-F1
#
_cell.length_a   1.000
_cell.length_b   1.000
_cell.length_c   1.000
_cell.angle_alpha   90.00
_cell.angle_beta   90.00
_cell.angle_gamma   90.00
#
_symmetry.space_group_name_H-M   'P 1'
#
loop_
_entity.id
_entity.type
_entity.pdbx_description
1 polymer ?
#
loop_
_entity_poly.entity_id
_entity_poly.type
_entity_poly.pdbx_seq_one_letter_code
_entity_poly.pdbx_strand_id
1 'polypeptide(L)'
;MKLRTSLLLCAASVLSFAQAADGPWFRDLPESADPAAVGKQLIENFLPRKFRYETNPAKAHLGVIYPEVITWYGALDVASLTKDKELLARLIEKFEPLLGDEGNKRVNRSAHVDYRVFGAVPLEIDRINGDQRCRKL
;
A
#
# COMPACT_ATOMS: atom_id res chain seq x y z
N MET A 1 -20.06 -55.68 25.96
CA MET A 1 -18.69 -56.13 25.64
C MET A 1 -18.50 -55.94 24.13
N LYS A 2 -17.59 -55.16 23.56
CA LYS A 2 -16.41 -54.45 24.04
C LYS A 2 -16.25 -53.15 23.22
N LEU A 3 -15.80 -52.12 23.93
CA LEU A 3 -15.28 -50.85 23.42
C LEU A 3 -14.10 -51.08 22.47
N ARG A 4 -14.06 -50.37 21.33
CA ARG A 4 -12.80 -50.06 20.62
C ARG A 4 -12.81 -48.62 20.17
N THR A 5 -12.14 -47.83 20.98
CA THR A 5 -11.49 -46.55 20.69
C THR A 5 -10.74 -46.57 19.36
N SER A 6 -11.02 -45.59 18.50
CA SER A 6 -10.06 -45.05 17.54
C SER A 6 -10.21 -43.53 17.51
N LEU A 7 -9.38 -42.89 18.32
CA LEU A 7 -9.05 -41.48 18.28
C LEU A 7 -7.88 -41.30 17.28
N LEU A 8 -7.81 -40.14 16.64
CA LEU A 8 -6.71 -39.59 15.82
C LEU A 8 -6.58 -40.08 14.38
N LEU A 9 -6.97 -39.20 13.44
CA LEU A 9 -6.32 -38.79 12.17
C LEU A 9 -7.41 -37.98 11.43
N CYS A 10 -7.34 -36.66 11.25
CA CYS A 10 -6.37 -35.92 10.46
C CYS A 10 -6.47 -34.43 10.84
N ALA A 11 -5.48 -33.91 11.56
CA ALA A 11 -5.29 -32.47 11.72
C ALA A 11 -3.91 -32.12 11.12
N ALA A 12 -3.78 -32.25 9.80
CA ALA A 12 -2.54 -31.92 9.10
C ALA A 12 -2.80 -31.66 7.61
N SER A 13 -3.52 -30.60 7.29
CA SER A 13 -3.66 -30.06 5.94
C SER A 13 -4.35 -28.71 6.10
N VAL A 14 -3.75 -27.53 5.92
CA VAL A 14 -2.74 -27.12 4.96
C VAL A 14 -2.03 -25.89 5.56
N LEU A 15 -0.82 -26.06 6.11
CA LEU A 15 0.12 -24.94 6.20
C LEU A 15 0.81 -24.85 4.85
N SER A 16 0.13 -24.27 3.87
CA SER A 16 0.82 -23.73 2.70
C SER A 16 1.62 -22.55 3.19
N PHE A 17 2.83 -22.80 3.69
CA PHE A 17 3.83 -21.75 3.71
C PHE A 17 3.95 -21.26 2.28
N ALA A 18 3.70 -19.96 2.07
CA ALA A 18 4.11 -19.30 0.85
C ALA A 18 5.61 -19.61 0.69
N GLN A 19 5.93 -20.45 -0.29
CA GLN A 19 7.30 -20.77 -0.61
C GLN A 19 7.91 -19.44 -1.07
N ALA A 20 8.79 -18.86 -0.26
CA ALA A 20 9.57 -17.72 -0.68
C ALA A 20 10.19 -18.08 -2.03
N ALA A 21 10.18 -17.15 -2.99
CA ALA A 21 10.76 -17.37 -4.30
C ALA A 21 12.28 -17.57 -4.15
N ASP A 22 12.68 -18.81 -3.87
CA ASP A 22 14.03 -19.24 -3.51
C ASP A 22 14.93 -19.39 -4.75
N GLY A 23 14.72 -18.54 -5.75
CA GLY A 23 15.61 -18.42 -6.90
C GLY A 23 16.93 -17.76 -6.47
N PRO A 24 18.07 -18.07 -7.13
CA PRO A 24 19.37 -17.47 -6.80
C PRO A 24 19.40 -15.94 -6.97
N TRP A 25 18.42 -15.37 -7.68
CA TRP A 25 18.36 -13.96 -8.09
C TRP A 25 18.21 -12.93 -6.95
N PHE A 26 17.77 -13.35 -5.75
CA PHE A 26 17.50 -12.43 -4.63
C PHE A 26 18.30 -12.74 -3.35
N ARG A 27 19.24 -13.69 -3.39
CA ARG A 27 19.99 -14.13 -2.19
C ARG A 27 21.20 -13.26 -1.86
N ASP A 28 21.92 -12.81 -2.88
CA ASP A 28 23.20 -12.09 -2.74
C ASP A 28 23.13 -10.69 -3.38
N LEU A 29 22.02 -9.98 -3.17
CA LEU A 29 21.89 -8.62 -3.64
C LEU A 29 22.90 -7.72 -2.90
N PRO A 30 23.58 -6.78 -3.59
CA PRO A 30 24.34 -5.75 -2.89
C PRO A 30 23.40 -4.90 -2.05
N GLU A 31 23.92 -4.25 -1.01
CA GLU A 31 23.14 -3.36 -0.14
C GLU A 31 22.37 -2.28 -0.93
N SER A 32 22.96 -1.79 -2.03
CA SER A 32 22.32 -0.83 -2.94
C SER A 32 21.12 -1.38 -3.73
N ALA A 33 20.89 -2.69 -3.70
CA ALA A 33 19.77 -3.37 -4.33
C ALA A 33 18.87 -4.08 -3.31
N ASP A 34 19.15 -3.96 -2.01
CA ASP A 34 18.27 -4.49 -0.97
C ASP A 34 16.87 -3.86 -1.10
N PRO A 35 15.78 -4.65 -1.24
CA PRO A 35 14.45 -4.11 -1.47
C PRO A 35 13.96 -3.16 -0.37
N ALA A 36 14.36 -3.36 0.89
CA ALA A 36 13.98 -2.49 1.99
C ALA A 36 14.73 -1.15 1.91
N ALA A 37 16.04 -1.18 1.64
CA ALA A 37 16.85 0.02 1.47
C ALA A 37 16.40 0.86 0.25
N VAL A 38 16.24 0.22 -0.92
CA VAL A 38 15.76 0.88 -2.14
C VAL A 38 14.34 1.42 -1.94
N GLY A 39 13.46 0.62 -1.35
CA GLY A 39 12.10 1.02 -1.03
C GLY A 39 12.05 2.26 -0.15
N LYS A 40 12.83 2.28 0.94
CA LYS A 40 12.94 3.45 1.83
C LYS A 40 13.42 4.70 1.09
N GLN A 41 14.45 4.58 0.25
CA GLN A 41 14.96 5.71 -0.55
C GLN A 41 13.90 6.27 -1.50
N LEU A 42 13.14 5.40 -2.18
CA LEU A 42 12.05 5.83 -3.06
C LEU A 42 10.94 6.54 -2.29
N ILE A 43 10.59 6.06 -1.10
CA ILE A 43 9.56 6.69 -0.25
C ILE A 43 10.03 8.06 0.24
N GLU A 44 11.25 8.16 0.74
CA GLU A 44 11.82 9.44 1.19
C GLU A 44 11.93 10.45 0.05
N ASN A 45 12.13 9.99 -1.17
CA ASN A 45 12.07 10.84 -2.34
C ASN A 45 10.63 11.22 -2.76
N PHE A 46 9.65 10.34 -2.55
CA PHE A 46 8.24 10.59 -2.88
C PHE A 46 7.56 11.56 -1.91
N LEU A 47 7.79 11.41 -0.60
CA LEU A 47 7.11 12.19 0.45
C LEU A 47 7.12 13.72 0.22
N PRO A 48 8.26 14.37 -0.08
CA PRO A 48 8.31 15.81 -0.29
C PRO A 48 7.78 16.27 -1.66
N ARG A 49 7.49 15.35 -2.60
CA ARG A 49 6.96 15.73 -3.91
C ARG A 49 5.54 16.26 -3.76
N LYS A 50 5.32 17.42 -4.37
CA LYS A 50 3.98 17.96 -4.61
C LYS A 50 3.27 17.12 -5.66
N PHE A 51 1.97 16.93 -5.50
CA PHE A 51 1.16 16.32 -6.54
C PHE A 51 1.11 17.23 -7.77
N ARG A 52 0.85 16.64 -8.94
CA ARG A 52 0.76 17.37 -10.20
C ARG A 52 -0.30 18.47 -10.15
N TYR A 53 -1.40 18.25 -9.44
CA TYR A 53 -2.45 19.26 -9.32
C TYR A 53 -1.96 20.53 -8.59
N GLU A 54 -0.91 20.44 -7.78
CA GLU A 54 -0.31 21.57 -7.05
C GLU A 54 0.74 22.32 -7.89
N THR A 55 1.30 21.67 -8.90
CA THR A 55 2.41 22.20 -9.70
C THR A 55 2.01 22.55 -11.13
N ASN A 56 0.85 22.08 -11.59
CA ASN A 56 0.32 22.36 -12.92
C ASN A 56 -1.14 22.86 -12.84
N PRO A 57 -1.35 24.19 -12.72
CA PRO A 57 -2.69 24.78 -12.61
C PRO A 57 -3.63 24.39 -13.74
N ALA A 58 -3.13 24.29 -14.98
CA ALA A 58 -3.94 23.93 -16.16
C ALA A 58 -4.52 22.50 -16.06
N LYS A 59 -3.89 21.61 -15.28
CA LYS A 59 -4.33 20.23 -15.08
C LYS A 59 -4.81 19.95 -13.66
N ALA A 60 -4.96 20.97 -12.82
CA ALA A 60 -5.31 20.80 -11.41
C ALA A 60 -6.71 20.19 -11.19
N HIS A 61 -7.63 20.40 -12.14
CA HIS A 61 -8.98 19.82 -12.14
C HIS A 61 -8.98 18.29 -12.32
N LEU A 62 -7.89 17.71 -12.83
CA LEU A 62 -7.76 16.26 -13.00
C LEU A 62 -7.31 15.54 -11.72
N GLY A 63 -6.90 16.29 -10.69
CA GLY A 63 -6.55 15.72 -9.40
C GLY A 63 -5.25 14.91 -9.36
N VAL A 64 -5.18 14.01 -8.39
CA VAL A 64 -4.10 13.02 -8.22
C VAL A 64 -4.08 12.06 -9.41
N ILE A 65 -2.90 11.76 -9.96
CA ILE A 65 -2.76 10.91 -11.16
C ILE A 65 -2.27 9.51 -10.86
N TYR A 66 -2.56 8.58 -11.78
CA TYR A 66 -2.18 7.18 -11.71
C TYR A 66 -0.73 6.92 -11.21
N PRO A 67 0.34 7.56 -11.75
CA PRO A 67 1.70 7.34 -11.27
C PRO A 67 1.91 7.71 -9.79
N GLU A 68 1.22 8.74 -9.30
CA GLU A 68 1.29 9.17 -7.90
C GLU A 68 0.58 8.16 -7.00
N VAL A 69 -0.59 7.67 -7.43
CA VAL A 69 -1.36 6.65 -6.71
C VAL A 69 -0.57 5.36 -6.56
N ILE A 70 -0.02 4.80 -7.65
CA ILE A 70 0.69 3.52 -7.59
C ILE A 70 2.00 3.63 -6.79
N THR A 71 2.67 4.79 -6.86
CA THR A 71 3.87 5.05 -6.04
C THR A 71 3.48 5.07 -4.56
N TRP A 72 2.36 5.71 -4.22
CA TRP A 72 1.88 5.79 -2.85
C TRP A 72 1.42 4.45 -2.31
N TYR A 73 0.65 3.68 -3.09
CA TYR A 73 0.22 2.34 -2.70
C TYR A 73 1.42 1.43 -2.43
N GLY A 74 2.40 1.38 -3.34
CA GLY A 74 3.63 0.62 -3.12
C GLY A 74 4.45 1.11 -1.92
N ALA A 75 4.43 2.42 -1.64
CA ALA A 75 5.09 3.00 -0.47
C ALA A 75 4.46 2.53 0.84
N LEU A 76 3.12 2.47 0.92
CA LEU A 76 2.39 1.95 2.08
C LEU A 76 2.72 0.47 2.33
N ASP A 77 2.77 -0.33 1.26
CA ASP A 77 3.14 -1.75 1.32
C ASP A 77 4.58 -1.94 1.82
N VAL A 78 5.56 -1.23 1.24
CA VAL A 78 6.97 -1.32 1.65
C VAL A 78 7.15 -0.89 3.11
N ALA A 79 6.54 0.22 3.53
CA ALA A 79 6.64 0.68 4.92
C ALA A 79 6.02 -0.35 5.89
N SER A 80 4.92 -0.99 5.50
CA SER A 80 4.26 -2.04 6.28
C SER A 80 5.10 -3.32 6.36
N LEU A 81 5.65 -3.79 5.23
CA LEU A 81 6.47 -5.00 5.14
C LEU A 81 7.80 -4.86 5.90
N THR A 82 8.40 -3.67 5.87
CA THR A 82 9.63 -3.35 6.61
C THR A 82 9.38 -2.93 8.06
N LYS A 83 8.11 -2.78 8.46
CA LYS A 83 7.66 -2.36 9.80
C LYS A 83 8.18 -0.98 10.21
N ASP A 84 8.44 -0.10 9.24
CA ASP A 84 8.86 1.29 9.47
C ASP A 84 7.63 2.16 9.80
N LYS A 85 7.30 2.22 11.09
CA LYS A 85 6.11 2.92 11.59
C LYS A 85 6.14 4.43 11.35
N GLU A 86 7.33 5.03 11.38
CA GLU A 86 7.48 6.48 11.15
C GLU A 86 7.21 6.81 9.68
N LEU A 87 7.79 6.02 8.78
CA LEU A 87 7.57 6.19 7.35
C LEU A 87 6.10 5.96 6.97
N LEU A 88 5.49 4.93 7.56
CA LEU A 88 4.06 4.64 7.38
C LEU A 88 3.17 5.79 7.87
N ALA A 89 3.47 6.36 9.05
CA ALA A 89 2.71 7.49 9.59
C ALA A 89 2.79 8.72 8.66
N ARG A 90 3.98 9.06 8.14
CA ARG A 90 4.17 10.18 7.20
C ARG A 90 3.43 9.97 5.87
N LEU A 91 3.37 8.72 5.39
CA LEU A 91 2.60 8.38 4.20
C LEU A 91 1.09 8.54 4.41
N ILE A 92 0.57 8.17 5.58
CA ILE A 92 -0.83 8.37 5.95
C ILE A 92 -1.12 9.85 6.17
N GLU A 93 -0.20 10.60 6.80
CA GLU A 93 -0.33 12.05 7.00
C GLU A 93 -0.43 12.80 5.66
N LYS A 94 0.31 12.37 4.64
CA LYS A 94 0.20 12.92 3.27
C LYS A 94 -1.22 12.76 2.68
N PHE A 95 -2.01 11.81 3.19
CA PHE A 95 -3.38 11.52 2.74
C PHE A 95 -4.43 12.35 3.46
N GLU A 96 -4.20 12.74 4.71
CA GLU A 96 -5.14 13.49 5.53
C GLU A 96 -5.77 14.71 4.82
N PRO A 97 -5.03 15.54 4.05
CA PRO A 97 -5.64 16.67 3.35
C PRO A 97 -6.74 16.29 2.36
N LEU A 98 -6.71 15.07 1.79
CA LEU A 98 -7.69 14.59 0.81
C LEU A 98 -9.04 14.21 1.44
N LEU A 99 -9.10 14.03 2.77
CA LEU A 99 -10.34 13.73 3.49
C LEU A 99 -11.23 14.96 3.69
N GLY A 100 -10.68 16.17 3.59
CA GLY A 100 -11.44 17.41 3.69
C GLY A 100 -12.14 17.79 2.37
N ASP A 101 -13.13 18.69 2.44
CA ASP A 101 -13.96 19.08 1.29
C ASP A 101 -13.14 19.58 0.09
N GLU A 102 -12.12 20.41 0.32
CA GLU A 102 -11.26 20.92 -0.76
C GLU A 102 -10.32 19.84 -1.32
N GLY A 103 -9.86 18.92 -0.48
CA GLY A 103 -9.02 17.81 -0.88
C GLY A 103 -9.79 16.77 -1.69
N ASN A 104 -11.04 16.49 -1.31
CA ASN A 104 -11.90 15.54 -2.01
C ASN A 104 -12.14 15.97 -3.47
N LYS A 105 -12.17 17.28 -3.76
CA LYS A 105 -12.24 17.82 -5.14
C LYS A 105 -11.02 17.45 -5.99
N ARG A 106 -9.92 16.98 -5.39
CA ARG A 106 -8.72 16.46 -6.08
C ARG A 106 -8.81 14.97 -6.40
N VAL A 107 -9.92 14.32 -6.13
CA VAL A 107 -10.21 12.93 -6.52
C VAL A 107 -11.13 12.93 -7.73
N ASN A 108 -10.59 12.51 -8.88
CA ASN A 108 -11.34 12.50 -10.13
C ASN A 108 -12.36 11.34 -10.16
N ARG A 109 -13.63 11.66 -10.45
CA ARG A 109 -14.75 10.70 -10.47
C ARG A 109 -15.08 10.14 -11.85
N SER A 110 -14.35 10.55 -12.88
CA SER A 110 -14.59 10.10 -14.24
C SER A 110 -14.40 8.58 -14.36
N ALA A 111 -15.20 7.94 -15.20
CA ALA A 111 -15.14 6.50 -15.43
C ALA A 111 -13.93 6.12 -16.31
N HIS A 112 -12.73 6.20 -15.74
CA HIS A 112 -11.47 5.82 -16.38
C HIS A 112 -10.58 5.08 -15.39
N VAL A 113 -9.86 4.07 -15.87
CA VAL A 113 -9.02 3.20 -15.01
C VAL A 113 -7.97 3.99 -14.23
N ASP A 114 -7.29 4.93 -14.89
CA ASP A 114 -6.29 5.81 -14.26
C ASP A 114 -6.81 6.65 -13.10
N TYR A 115 -8.12 6.94 -13.06
CA TYR A 115 -8.73 7.69 -11.95
C TYR A 115 -9.28 6.75 -10.88
N ARG A 116 -9.84 5.60 -11.28
CA ARG A 116 -10.42 4.63 -10.34
C ARG A 116 -9.38 3.90 -9.51
N VAL A 117 -8.12 3.79 -9.99
CA VAL A 117 -7.03 3.22 -9.19
C VAL A 117 -6.84 3.98 -7.86
N PHE A 118 -7.24 5.26 -7.78
CA PHE A 118 -7.11 6.08 -6.59
C PHE A 118 -7.60 5.37 -5.33
N GLY A 119 -8.70 4.61 -5.44
CA GLY A 119 -9.31 3.88 -4.32
C GLY A 119 -8.38 2.86 -3.64
N ALA A 120 -7.27 2.45 -4.27
CA ALA A 120 -6.29 1.56 -3.66
C ALA A 120 -5.62 2.18 -2.42
N VAL A 121 -5.35 3.49 -2.43
CA VAL A 121 -4.71 4.18 -1.30
C VAL A 121 -5.61 4.25 -0.06
N PRO A 122 -6.84 4.80 -0.09
CA PRO A 122 -7.72 4.80 1.07
C PRO A 122 -8.07 3.39 1.55
N LEU A 123 -8.23 2.43 0.63
CA LEU A 123 -8.49 1.05 1.00
C LEU A 123 -7.32 0.45 1.79
N GLU A 124 -6.09 0.68 1.36
CA GLU A 124 -4.90 0.17 2.06
C GLU A 124 -4.74 0.85 3.43
N ILE A 125 -4.99 2.16 3.52
CA ILE A 125 -4.95 2.87 4.81
C ILE A 125 -5.99 2.29 5.80
N ASP A 126 -7.24 2.09 5.37
CA ASP A 126 -8.28 1.45 6.20
C ASP A 126 -7.89 0.03 6.62
N ARG A 127 -7.23 -0.74 5.75
CA ARG A 127 -6.72 -2.08 6.12
C ARG A 127 -5.60 -2.01 7.17
N ILE A 128 -4.73 -1.01 7.08
CA ILE A 128 -3.58 -0.83 7.97
C ILE A 128 -4.01 -0.36 9.36
N ASN A 129 -4.89 0.65 9.45
CA ASN A 129 -5.20 1.32 10.71
C ASN A 129 -6.70 1.36 11.09
N GLY A 130 -7.59 0.85 10.23
CA GLY A 130 -9.04 0.82 10.48
C GLY A 130 -9.74 2.18 10.32
N ASP A 131 -9.11 3.17 9.68
CA ASP A 131 -9.71 4.49 9.50
C ASP A 131 -10.89 4.47 8.52
N GLN A 132 -12.09 4.38 9.08
CA GLN A 132 -13.35 4.33 8.35
C GLN A 132 -13.63 5.60 7.52
N ARG A 133 -12.95 6.72 7.77
CA ARG A 133 -13.08 7.93 6.94
C ARG A 133 -12.67 7.65 5.49
N CYS A 134 -11.71 6.74 5.28
CA CYS A 134 -11.23 6.32 3.97
C CYS A 134 -12.32 5.66 3.10
N ARG A 135 -13.38 5.11 3.69
CA ARG A 135 -14.48 4.43 2.97
C ARG A 135 -15.48 5.41 2.35
N LYS A 136 -15.43 6.67 2.73
CA LYS A 136 -16.37 7.72 2.31
C LYS A 136 -15.81 8.61 1.20
N LEU A 137 -14.57 8.35 0.81
CA LEU A 137 -13.88 9.08 -0.25
C LEU A 137 -14.39 8.67 -1.62
#